data_AF-A0A7Y0AHT5-F1
#
_entry.id   AF-A0A7Y0AHT5-F1
#
_cell.length_a   1.000
_cell.length_b   1.000
_cell.length_c   1.000
_cell.angle_alpha   90.00
_cell.angle_beta   90.00
_cell.angle_gamma   90.00
#
_symmetry.space_group_name_H-M   'P 1'
#
loop_
_entity.id
_entity.type
_entity.pdbx_description
1 polymer ?
#
loop_
_entity_poly.entity_id
_entity_poly.type
_entity_poly.pdbx_seq_one_letter_code
_entity_poly.pdbx_strand_id
1 'polypeptide(L)'
;MLLSLQLPDNLDVAQLVRDAAERAAQQAAAALPQPDPQYTVPQVAELLSLDPATVRAYLRLAPSHTRRLRYVDTTGTAHGWRIPLSEIQAWQARNLAQHPEELALVLTRPALRKVA
;
A
#
# COMPACT_ATOMS: atom_id res chain seq x y z
N MET A 1 -38.38 -4.75 41.81
CA MET A 1 -39.08 -4.46 40.55
C MET A 1 -38.35 -5.24 39.46
N LEU A 2 -38.91 -6.35 38.97
CA LEU A 2 -38.27 -7.21 37.96
C LEU A 2 -38.83 -6.82 36.59
N LEU A 3 -37.96 -6.34 35.69
CA LEU A 3 -38.32 -6.15 34.28
C LEU A 3 -38.29 -7.51 33.58
N SER A 4 -39.47 -8.08 33.34
CA SER A 4 -39.65 -9.20 32.42
C SER A 4 -39.60 -8.67 30.99
N LEU A 5 -38.53 -8.98 30.26
CA LEU A 5 -38.45 -8.76 28.81
C LEU A 5 -39.39 -9.76 28.12
N GLN A 6 -40.58 -9.31 27.73
CA GLN A 6 -41.46 -10.07 26.85
C GLN A 6 -40.86 -10.05 25.44
N LEU A 7 -40.28 -11.17 25.03
CA LEU A 7 -39.86 -11.41 23.66
C LEU A 7 -41.11 -11.89 22.89
N PRO A 8 -41.42 -11.33 21.71
CA PRO A 8 -42.58 -11.75 20.93
C PRO A 8 -42.46 -13.22 20.52
N ASP A 9 -43.57 -13.96 20.52
CA ASP A 9 -43.59 -15.42 20.28
C ASP A 9 -43.04 -15.85 18.90
N ASN A 10 -42.92 -14.91 17.96
CA ASN A 10 -42.36 -15.12 16.62
C ASN A 10 -40.90 -14.64 16.48
N LEU A 11 -40.21 -14.37 17.59
CA LEU A 11 -38.83 -13.87 17.54
C LEU A 11 -37.86 -15.02 17.24
N ASP A 12 -37.25 -14.99 16.06
CA ASP A 12 -36.09 -15.83 15.77
C ASP A 12 -34.85 -15.27 16.48
N VAL A 13 -34.58 -15.80 17.67
CA VAL A 13 -33.42 -15.45 18.50
C VAL A 13 -32.11 -15.72 17.76
N ALA A 14 -32.04 -16.75 16.92
CA ALA A 14 -30.83 -17.07 16.17
C ALA A 14 -30.53 -16.00 15.13
N GLN A 15 -31.57 -15.49 14.46
CA GLN A 15 -31.42 -14.39 13.51
C GLN A 15 -31.04 -13.08 14.22
N LEU A 16 -31.65 -12.78 15.37
CA LEU A 16 -31.32 -11.58 16.15
C LEU A 16 -29.86 -11.58 16.65
N VAL A 17 -29.37 -12.74 17.10
CA VAL A 17 -27.96 -12.91 17.51
C VAL A 17 -27.03 -12.77 16.31
N ARG A 18 -27.40 -13.32 15.14
CA ARG A 18 -26.62 -13.18 13.90
C ARG A 18 -26.51 -11.71 13.48
N ASP A 19 -27.62 -10.99 13.44
CA ASP A 19 -27.64 -9.57 13.04
C ASP A 19 -26.85 -8.70 14.01
N ALA A 20 -26.86 -9.03 15.31
CA ALA A 20 -26.06 -8.34 16.31
C ALA A 20 -24.56 -8.65 16.14
N ALA A 21 -24.20 -9.91 15.85
CA ALA A 21 -22.83 -10.32 15.59
C ALA A 21 -22.28 -9.68 14.31
N GLU A 22 -23.07 -9.62 13.23
CA GLU A 22 -22.68 -8.96 11.98
C GLU A 22 -22.44 -7.45 12.18
N ARG A 23 -23.33 -6.77 12.91
CA ARG A 23 -23.14 -5.35 13.26
C ARG A 23 -21.89 -5.13 14.11
N ALA A 24 -21.66 -5.96 15.11
CA ALA A 24 -20.46 -5.88 15.95
C ALA A 24 -19.18 -6.15 15.12
N ALA A 25 -19.22 -7.12 14.20
CA ALA A 25 -18.11 -7.43 13.31
C ALA A 25 -17.80 -6.27 12.35
N GLN A 26 -18.82 -5.63 11.77
CA GLN A 26 -18.64 -4.45 10.92
C GLN A 26 -18.05 -3.26 11.68
N GLN A 27 -18.52 -3.01 12.91
CA GLN A 27 -17.98 -1.96 13.77
C GLN A 27 -16.52 -2.23 14.15
N ALA A 28 -16.21 -3.49 14.51
CA ALA A 28 -14.85 -3.91 14.81
C ALA A 28 -13.93 -3.77 13.59
N ALA A 29 -14.41 -4.17 12.40
CA ALA A 29 -13.66 -4.05 11.15
C ALA A 29 -13.39 -2.58 10.78
N ALA A 30 -14.37 -1.69 10.99
CA ALA A 30 -14.21 -0.25 10.75
C ALA A 30 -13.24 0.42 11.75
N ALA A 31 -13.10 -0.14 12.95
CA ALA A 31 -12.17 0.34 13.96
C ALA A 31 -10.72 -0.17 13.74
N LEU A 32 -10.50 -1.11 12.82
CA LEU A 32 -9.15 -1.56 12.49
C LEU A 32 -8.38 -0.45 11.76
N PRO A 33 -7.07 -0.32 12.02
CA PRO A 33 -6.22 0.57 11.23
C PRO A 33 -6.27 0.15 9.75
N GLN A 34 -6.43 1.13 8.86
CA GLN A 34 -6.42 0.84 7.44
C GLN A 34 -5.06 0.26 7.03
N PRO A 35 -5.02 -0.81 6.20
CA PRO A 35 -3.78 -1.39 5.75
C PRO A 35 -3.01 -0.39 4.88
N ASP A 36 -1.68 -0.41 4.98
CA ASP A 36 -0.82 0.41 4.14
C ASP A 36 -1.00 0.04 2.66
N PRO A 37 -1.42 0.98 1.78
CA PRO A 37 -1.60 0.71 0.36
C PRO A 37 -0.32 0.18 -0.29
N GLN A 38 -0.48 -0.84 -1.14
CA GLN A 38 0.63 -1.52 -1.80
C GLN A 38 0.61 -1.32 -3.31
N TYR A 39 1.74 -0.90 -3.87
CA TYR A 39 1.87 -0.55 -5.28
C TYR A 39 2.79 -1.50 -6.04
N THR A 40 2.49 -1.71 -7.31
CA THR A 40 3.37 -2.42 -8.25
C THR A 40 4.54 -1.55 -8.68
N VAL A 41 5.59 -2.17 -9.23
CA VAL A 41 6.75 -1.43 -9.78
C VAL A 41 6.36 -0.36 -10.80
N PRO A 42 5.48 -0.61 -11.80
CA PRO A 42 5.05 0.42 -12.73
C PRO A 42 4.34 1.60 -12.05
N GLN A 43 3.47 1.33 -11.07
CA GLN A 43 2.77 2.38 -10.32
C GLN A 43 3.74 3.23 -9.50
N VAL A 44 4.75 2.61 -8.85
CA VAL A 44 5.77 3.38 -8.13
C VAL A 44 6.64 4.20 -9.08
N ALA A 45 6.93 3.67 -10.27
CA ALA A 45 7.65 4.41 -11.30
C ALA A 45 6.90 5.68 -11.72
N GLU A 46 5.59 5.58 -11.91
CA GLU A 46 4.71 6.74 -12.16
C GLU A 46 4.71 7.73 -10.98
N LEU A 47 4.51 7.25 -9.74
CA LEU A 47 4.48 8.09 -8.54
C LEU A 47 5.80 8.85 -8.31
N LEU A 48 6.93 8.23 -8.65
CA LEU A 48 8.26 8.82 -8.49
C LEU A 48 8.77 9.53 -9.75
N SER A 49 8.03 9.50 -10.85
CA SER A 49 8.49 9.99 -12.16
C SER A 49 9.84 9.38 -12.59
N LEU A 50 9.98 8.06 -12.43
CA LEU A 50 11.18 7.29 -12.76
C LEU A 50 10.86 6.23 -13.83
N ASP A 51 11.91 5.69 -14.45
CA ASP A 51 11.78 4.51 -15.30
C ASP A 51 11.52 3.24 -14.43
N PRO A 52 10.60 2.34 -14.81
CA PRO A 52 10.35 1.10 -14.06
C PRO A 52 11.59 0.22 -13.84
N ALA A 53 12.55 0.21 -14.78
CA ALA A 53 13.82 -0.50 -14.61
C ALA A 53 14.68 0.11 -13.50
N THR A 54 14.62 1.44 -13.33
CA THR A 54 15.30 2.14 -12.23
C THR A 54 14.71 1.74 -10.89
N VAL A 55 13.37 1.68 -10.78
CA VAL A 55 12.70 1.18 -9.58
C VAL A 55 13.12 -0.26 -9.30
N ARG A 56 13.13 -1.15 -10.29
CA ARG A 56 13.63 -2.53 -10.12
C ARG A 56 15.07 -2.58 -9.63
N ALA A 57 15.94 -1.69 -10.11
CA ALA A 57 17.31 -1.61 -9.63
C ALA A 57 17.36 -1.26 -8.14
N TYR A 58 16.55 -0.30 -7.68
CA TYR A 58 16.47 0.09 -6.28
C TYR A 58 16.01 -1.03 -5.33
N LEU A 59 15.16 -1.94 -5.81
CA LEU A 59 14.73 -3.12 -5.04
C LEU A 59 15.84 -4.16 -4.85
N ARG A 60 16.80 -4.20 -5.78
CA ARG A 60 17.92 -5.17 -5.79
C ARG A 60 19.17 -4.67 -5.08
N LEU A 61 19.19 -3.41 -4.63
CA LEU A 61 20.31 -2.83 -3.90
C LEU A 61 20.53 -3.55 -2.57
N ALA A 62 21.77 -3.51 -2.06
CA ALA A 62 22.13 -4.09 -0.77
C ALA A 62 21.28 -3.49 0.37
N PRO A 63 20.96 -4.25 1.44
CA PRO A 63 20.11 -3.76 2.54
C PRO A 63 20.58 -2.47 3.19
N SER A 64 21.89 -2.23 3.20
CA SER A 64 22.55 -1.05 3.75
C SER A 64 22.54 0.17 2.83
N HIS A 65 22.11 0.04 1.58
CA HIS A 65 22.17 1.13 0.60
C HIS A 65 21.05 2.15 0.82
N THR A 66 21.40 3.45 0.90
CA THR A 66 20.45 4.55 1.19
C THR A 66 19.29 4.62 0.20
N ARG A 67 19.57 4.41 -1.10
CA ARG A 67 18.57 4.39 -2.18
C ARG A 67 17.76 3.08 -2.30
N ARG A 68 17.95 2.11 -1.40
CA ARG A 68 17.19 0.86 -1.47
C ARG A 68 15.71 1.13 -1.17
N LEU A 69 14.84 0.56 -2.01
CA LEU A 69 13.40 0.46 -1.75
C LEU A 69 13.11 -0.92 -1.16
N ARG A 70 12.33 -0.96 -0.08
CA ARG A 70 11.82 -2.21 0.48
C ARG A 70 10.55 -2.64 -0.26
N TYR A 71 10.31 -3.94 -0.29
CA TYR A 71 9.12 -4.51 -0.90
C TYR A 71 8.64 -5.72 -0.10
N VAL A 72 7.37 -6.04 -0.28
CA VAL A 72 6.70 -7.27 0.14
C VAL A 72 6.64 -8.20 -1.06
N ASP A 73 7.07 -9.44 -0.87
CA ASP A 73 6.90 -10.48 -1.89
C ASP A 73 5.54 -11.15 -1.70
N THR A 74 4.66 -11.04 -2.70
CA THR A 74 3.31 -11.61 -2.64
C THR A 74 3.14 -12.88 -3.46
N THR A 75 4.04 -13.19 -4.39
CA THR A 75 3.88 -14.35 -5.30
C THR A 75 5.14 -15.20 -5.47
N GLY A 76 6.25 -14.86 -4.79
CA GLY A 76 7.53 -15.54 -4.97
C GLY A 76 8.20 -15.25 -6.31
N THR A 77 7.68 -14.27 -7.06
CA THR A 77 8.21 -13.87 -8.37
C THR A 77 8.50 -12.37 -8.38
N ALA A 78 9.42 -11.93 -9.24
CA ALA A 78 9.75 -10.51 -9.38
C ALA A 78 8.58 -9.63 -9.89
N HIS A 79 7.49 -10.23 -10.37
CA HIS A 79 6.26 -9.52 -10.73
C HIS A 79 5.30 -9.36 -9.53
N GLY A 80 5.47 -10.19 -8.50
CA GLY A 80 4.72 -10.14 -7.23
C GLY A 80 5.24 -9.14 -6.23
N TRP A 81 6.32 -8.42 -6.53
CA TRP A 81 6.85 -7.42 -5.60
C TRP A 81 5.89 -6.25 -5.47
N ARG A 82 5.60 -5.89 -4.23
CA ARG A 82 4.71 -4.80 -3.85
C ARG A 82 5.43 -3.85 -2.91
N ILE A 83 5.30 -2.55 -3.15
CA ILE A 83 5.99 -1.52 -2.39
C ILE A 83 4.92 -0.78 -1.58
N PRO A 84 4.97 -0.81 -0.23
CA PRO A 84 4.03 -0.08 0.61
C PRO A 84 4.17 1.44 0.45
N LEU A 85 3.08 2.19 0.58
CA LEU A 85 3.09 3.66 0.46
C LEU A 85 4.04 4.31 1.47
N SER A 86 4.04 3.81 2.71
CA SER A 86 4.93 4.30 3.75
C SER A 86 6.41 4.21 3.38
N GLU A 87 6.81 3.13 2.66
CA GLU A 87 8.17 2.97 2.19
C GLU A 87 8.49 3.94 1.05
N ILE A 88 7.56 4.17 0.12
CA ILE A 88 7.73 5.16 -0.96
C ILE A 88 7.97 6.55 -0.38
N GLN A 89 7.15 6.95 0.59
CA GLN A 89 7.26 8.25 1.26
C GLN A 89 8.56 8.35 2.06
N ALA A 90 8.93 7.30 2.81
CA ALA A 90 10.19 7.27 3.54
C ALA A 90 11.39 7.35 2.59
N TRP A 91 11.33 6.67 1.44
CA TRP A 91 12.37 6.74 0.42
C TRP A 91 12.47 8.14 -0.18
N GLN A 92 11.35 8.77 -0.53
CA GLN A 92 11.34 10.15 -1.02
C GLN A 92 11.96 11.10 0.01
N ALA A 93 11.55 11.01 1.29
CA ALA A 93 12.11 11.83 2.35
C ALA A 93 13.63 11.67 2.48
N ARG A 94 14.16 10.44 2.40
CA ARG A 94 15.60 10.16 2.43
C ARG A 94 16.35 10.77 1.23
N ASN A 95 15.77 10.74 0.04
CA ASN A 95 16.47 11.07 -1.20
C ASN A 95 16.27 12.54 -1.64
N LEU A 96 15.12 13.15 -1.35
CA LEU A 96 14.86 14.57 -1.57
C LEU A 96 15.71 15.46 -0.66
N ALA A 97 15.99 15.01 0.56
CA ALA A 97 16.87 15.71 1.49
C ALA A 97 18.35 15.73 1.03
N GLN A 98 18.73 14.87 0.08
CA GLN A 98 20.12 14.71 -0.33
C GLN A 98 20.46 15.38 -1.67
N HIS A 99 19.48 15.63 -2.56
CA HIS A 99 19.73 16.23 -3.87
C HIS A 99 18.54 17.10 -4.38
N PRO A 100 18.40 18.36 -3.92
CA PRO A 100 17.39 19.27 -4.47
C PRO A 100 17.62 19.62 -5.95
N GLU A 101 18.86 19.51 -6.46
CA GLU A 101 19.21 19.91 -7.84
C GLU A 101 19.06 18.81 -8.90
N GLU A 102 19.03 17.52 -8.54
CA GLU A 102 18.90 16.42 -9.52
C GLU A 102 17.48 16.27 -10.11
N LEU A 103 16.47 16.86 -9.46
CA LEU A 103 15.10 16.91 -9.99
C LEU A 103 14.96 17.76 -11.25
N ALA A 104 15.86 18.73 -11.47
CA ALA A 104 15.81 19.59 -12.65
C ALA A 104 16.28 18.88 -13.94
N LEU A 105 17.12 17.84 -13.84
CA LEU A 105 17.73 17.20 -15.01
C LEU A 105 16.90 16.08 -15.64
N VAL A 106 15.93 15.51 -14.91
CA VAL A 106 15.09 14.41 -15.41
C VAL A 106 13.98 14.91 -16.34
N LEU A 107 13.61 16.19 -16.27
CA LEU A 107 12.60 16.80 -17.14
C LEU A 107 13.14 17.24 -18.52
N THR A 108 14.46 17.15 -18.77
CA THR A 108 15.10 17.72 -19.98
C THR A 108 15.76 16.69 -20.90
N ARG A 109 15.46 15.38 -20.77
CA ARG A 109 15.93 14.39 -21.75
C ARG A 109 14.75 13.83 -22.55
N PRO A 110 14.45 14.36 -23.74
CA PRO A 110 13.59 13.66 -24.67
C PRO A 110 14.29 12.35 -25.05
N ALA A 111 13.62 11.24 -24.79
CA ALA A 111 14.08 9.92 -25.19
C ALA A 111 14.37 9.92 -26.69
N LEU A 112 15.64 9.74 -27.05
CA LEU A 112 16.07 9.58 -28.43
C LEU A 112 15.35 8.38 -29.03
N ARG A 113 14.46 8.68 -29.99
CA ARG A 113 13.76 7.73 -30.85
C ARG A 113 14.82 6.92 -31.61
N LYS A 114 14.97 5.63 -31.28
CA LYS A 114 15.77 4.71 -32.12
C LYS A 114 15.02 4.50 -33.42
N VAL A 115 15.58 5.01 -34.51
CA VAL A 115 15.29 4.58 -35.88
C VAL A 115 16.37 3.57 -36.25
N ALA A 116 15.96 2.32 -36.45
CA ALA A 116 16.62 1.32 -37.30
C ALA A 116 15.60 0.22 -37.58
#